data_AF-A0A956QIX0-F1
#
_entry.id   AF-A0A956QIX0-F1
#
_cell.length_a   1.000
_cell.length_b   1.000
_cell.length_c   1.000
_cell.angle_alpha   90.00
_cell.angle_beta   90.00
_cell.angle_gamma   90.00
#
_symmetry.space_group_name_H-M   'P 1'
#
loop_
_entity.id
_entity.type
_entity.pdbx_description
1 polymer ?
#
loop_
_entity_poly.entity_id
_entity_poly.type
_entity_poly.pdbx_seq_one_letter_code
_entity_poly.pdbx_strand_id
1 'polypeptide(L)'
;LFGRPGQGGLDLASLNIARGRDHGLPGLNQVRSAIGLQPWSSFAELTSRPGLAKKLAQVYGSIDRLDPWVGMLCEEPVSGAAVGQTIKTIVADQFERLRDGDRFWYANDPELASMRSEIESTRLIDVIRRNTSIADELDDTPFFGHKSGRP
;
A
#
# COMPACT_ATOMS: atom_id res chain seq x y z
N LEU A 1 6.63 19.66 -1.54
CA LEU A 1 5.24 19.17 -1.70
C LEU A 1 4.23 20.28 -1.35
N PHE A 2 4.18 21.47 -1.91
CA PHE A 2 4.78 22.11 -3.07
C PHE A 2 5.08 23.56 -2.69
N GLY A 3 6.09 24.11 -3.35
CA GLY A 3 6.73 25.39 -3.05
C GLY A 3 8.20 25.31 -3.46
N ARG A 4 8.83 26.45 -3.76
CA ARG A 4 10.29 26.49 -3.99
C ARG A 4 11.00 26.18 -2.66
N PRO A 5 12.23 25.61 -2.68
CA PRO A 5 13.02 25.45 -1.45
C PRO A 5 13.06 26.78 -0.66
N GLY A 6 12.65 26.74 0.61
CA GLY A 6 12.60 27.91 1.50
C GLY A 6 11.37 28.81 1.40
N GLN A 7 10.39 28.52 0.53
CA GLN A 7 9.16 29.33 0.37
C GLN A 7 7.89 28.60 0.83
N GLY A 8 8.00 27.83 1.90
CA GLY A 8 6.92 26.96 2.36
C GLY A 8 6.76 25.71 1.48
N GLY A 9 5.94 24.79 1.97
CA GLY A 9 5.66 23.50 1.36
C GLY A 9 4.98 22.60 2.38
N LEU A 10 4.09 21.72 1.92
CA LEU A 10 3.47 20.75 2.81
C LEU A 10 4.43 19.56 3.01
N ASP A 11 4.20 18.80 4.07
CA ASP A 11 4.85 17.52 4.34
C ASP A 11 3.79 16.41 4.21
N LEU A 12 4.02 15.44 3.32
CA LEU A 12 3.03 14.43 2.95
C LEU A 12 2.80 13.47 4.10
N ALA A 13 3.86 13.13 4.85
CA ALA A 13 3.73 12.29 6.01
C ALA A 13 2.91 12.99 7.09
N SER A 14 3.22 14.26 7.35
CA SER A 14 2.45 15.09 8.29
C SER A 14 0.99 15.25 7.85
N LEU A 15 0.73 15.42 6.55
CA LEU A 15 -0.63 15.48 6.00
C LEU A 15 -1.40 14.16 6.13
N ASN A 16 -0.75 13.02 5.88
CA ASN A 16 -1.40 11.72 6.01
C ASN A 16 -1.78 11.43 7.47
N ILE A 17 -0.90 11.77 8.42
CA ILE A 17 -1.20 11.69 9.85
C ILE A 17 -2.36 12.61 10.21
N ALA A 18 -2.29 13.88 9.80
CA ALA A 18 -3.35 14.85 10.08
C ALA A 18 -4.70 14.41 9.52
N ARG A 19 -4.73 13.89 8.28
CA ARG A 19 -5.94 13.38 7.63
C ARG A 19 -6.51 12.16 8.34
N GLY A 20 -5.65 11.24 8.80
CA GLY A 20 -6.09 10.10 9.59
C GLY A 20 -6.81 10.55 10.86
N ARG A 21 -6.27 11.54 11.56
CA ARG A 21 -6.88 12.10 12.78
C ARG A 21 -8.15 12.89 12.49
N ASP A 22 -8.16 13.68 11.42
CA ASP A 22 -9.34 14.44 10.95
C ASP A 22 -10.51 13.51 10.61
N HIS A 23 -10.23 12.39 9.94
CA HIS A 23 -11.22 11.36 9.62
C HIS A 23 -11.57 10.47 10.82
N GLY A 24 -11.02 10.75 12.02
CA GLY A 24 -11.30 9.98 13.24
C GLY A 24 -10.81 8.53 13.17
N LEU A 25 -9.76 8.24 12.40
CA LEU A 25 -9.19 6.89 12.36
C LEU A 25 -8.68 6.50 13.76
N PRO A 26 -9.02 5.30 14.23
CA PRO A 26 -8.54 4.81 15.51
C PRO A 26 -7.04 4.48 15.45
N GLY A 27 -6.42 4.25 16.62
CA GLY A 27 -5.00 3.84 16.69
C GLY A 27 -4.75 2.50 16.00
N LEU A 28 -3.48 2.22 15.65
CA LEU A 28 -3.10 1.00 14.92
C LEU A 28 -3.69 -0.27 15.54
N ASN A 29 -3.59 -0.45 16.86
CA ASN A 29 -4.07 -1.66 17.53
C ASN A 29 -5.59 -1.82 17.43
N GLN A 30 -6.35 -0.73 17.50
CA GLN A 30 -7.79 -0.75 17.30
C GLN A 30 -8.15 -1.10 15.84
N VAL A 31 -7.41 -0.55 14.86
CA VAL A 31 -7.55 -0.95 13.45
C VAL A 31 -7.29 -2.45 13.29
N ARG A 32 -6.19 -2.96 13.86
CA ARG A 32 -5.84 -4.38 13.80
C ARG A 32 -6.94 -5.27 14.38
N SER A 33 -7.44 -4.94 15.57
CA SER A 33 -8.56 -5.68 16.16
C SER A 33 -9.83 -5.65 15.30
N ALA A 34 -10.17 -4.49 14.73
CA ALA A 34 -11.36 -4.34 13.89
C ALA A 34 -11.31 -5.21 12.63
N ILE A 35 -10.13 -5.53 12.12
CA ILE A 35 -9.92 -6.42 10.96
C ILE A 35 -9.48 -7.84 11.37
N GLY A 36 -9.65 -8.23 12.64
CA GLY A 36 -9.40 -9.57 13.14
C GLY A 36 -7.93 -9.94 13.37
N LEU A 37 -7.02 -8.96 13.36
CA LEU A 37 -5.60 -9.16 13.66
C LEU A 37 -5.30 -8.94 15.15
N GLN A 38 -4.30 -9.64 15.66
CA GLN A 38 -3.82 -9.47 17.04
C GLN A 38 -3.17 -8.09 17.21
N PRO A 39 -3.52 -7.31 18.23
CA PRO A 39 -2.80 -6.09 18.60
C PRO A 39 -1.31 -6.36 18.84
N TRP A 40 -0.47 -5.37 18.57
CA TRP A 40 0.94 -5.42 18.96
C TRP A 40 1.09 -5.05 20.43
N SER A 41 1.85 -5.83 21.20
CA SER A 41 2.05 -5.56 22.64
C SER A 41 3.10 -4.48 22.89
N SER A 42 4.01 -4.26 21.93
CA SER A 42 5.09 -3.29 22.04
C SER A 42 5.62 -2.84 20.68
N PHE A 43 6.37 -1.72 20.66
CA PHE A 43 7.07 -1.27 19.45
C PHE A 43 8.16 -2.24 18.98
N ALA A 44 8.69 -3.10 19.86
CA ALA A 44 9.69 -4.10 19.51
C ALA A 44 9.08 -5.31 18.77
N GLU A 45 7.80 -5.60 18.99
CA GLU A 45 7.08 -6.60 18.20
C GLU A 45 6.68 -6.07 16.82
N LEU A 46 6.36 -4.78 16.72
CA LEU A 46 5.97 -4.13 15.46
C LEU A 46 7.09 -4.15 14.41
N THR A 47 8.35 -3.93 14.82
CA THR A 47 9.49 -3.85 13.91
C THR A 47 10.76 -4.41 14.54
N SER A 48 11.54 -5.12 13.72
CA SER A 48 12.82 -5.71 14.10
C SER A 48 13.94 -4.67 14.31
N ARG A 49 13.69 -3.40 13.99
CA ARG A 49 14.67 -2.29 14.00
C ARG A 49 14.65 -1.56 15.35
N PRO A 50 15.63 -1.79 16.26
CA PRO A 50 15.54 -1.27 17.64
C PRO A 50 15.58 0.26 17.71
N GLY A 51 16.35 0.89 16.82
CA GLY A 51 16.42 2.35 16.72
C GLY A 51 15.11 2.99 16.29
N LEU A 52 14.33 2.31 15.45
CA LEU A 52 12.99 2.78 15.06
C LEU A 52 12.00 2.58 16.22
N ALA A 53 11.99 1.39 16.83
CA ALA A 53 11.11 1.09 17.97
C ALA A 53 11.29 2.12 19.11
N LYS A 54 12.55 2.48 19.43
CA LYS A 54 12.85 3.52 20.42
C LYS A 54 12.32 4.90 20.03
N LYS A 55 12.46 5.31 18.76
CA LYS A 55 11.94 6.59 18.27
C LYS A 55 10.42 6.63 18.32
N LEU A 56 9.75 5.56 17.94
CA LEU A 56 8.28 5.45 18.04
C LEU A 56 7.82 5.56 19.50
N ALA A 57 8.50 4.87 20.42
CA ALA A 57 8.22 4.98 21.85
C ALA A 57 8.38 6.41 22.38
N GLN A 58 9.41 7.14 21.94
CA GLN A 58 9.62 8.55 22.32
C GLN A 58 8.51 9.48 21.82
N VAL A 59 8.00 9.23 20.60
CA VAL A 59 6.98 10.09 19.99
C VAL A 59 5.58 9.79 20.51
N TYR A 60 5.22 8.51 20.64
CA TYR A 60 3.85 8.08 20.93
C TYR A 60 3.62 7.68 22.40
N GLY A 61 4.68 7.33 23.13
CA GLY A 61 4.62 6.87 24.53
C GLY A 61 4.05 5.46 24.69
N SER A 62 2.95 5.14 24.01
CA SER A 62 2.30 3.81 24.01
C SER A 62 2.03 3.34 22.58
N ILE A 63 2.16 2.03 22.35
CA ILE A 63 1.85 1.38 21.07
C ILE A 63 0.38 1.59 20.67
N ASP A 64 -0.54 1.71 21.64
CA ASP A 64 -1.97 1.93 21.39
C ASP A 64 -2.28 3.34 20.86
N ARG A 65 -1.34 4.29 21.00
CA ARG A 65 -1.47 5.67 20.49
C ARG A 65 -0.89 5.84 19.09
N LEU A 66 -0.29 4.80 18.52
CA LEU A 66 0.38 4.87 17.22
C LEU A 66 -0.64 5.12 16.11
N ASP A 67 -0.43 6.20 15.34
CA ASP A 67 -1.27 6.49 14.17
C ASP A 67 -1.19 5.32 13.17
N PRO A 68 -2.31 4.86 12.61
CA PRO A 68 -2.35 3.63 11.81
C PRO A 68 -1.48 3.73 10.56
N TRP A 69 -1.46 4.86 9.85
CA TRP A 69 -0.62 5.04 8.66
C TRP A 69 0.87 4.88 8.96
N VAL A 70 1.33 5.43 10.09
CA VAL A 70 2.73 5.30 10.52
C VAL A 70 3.02 3.85 10.92
N GLY A 71 2.14 3.24 11.71
CA GLY A 71 2.29 1.87 12.16
C GLY A 71 2.35 0.86 11.01
N MET A 72 1.44 1.00 10.04
CA MET A 72 1.40 0.17 8.85
C MET A 72 2.68 0.23 8.00
N LEU A 73 3.35 1.39 7.94
CA LEU A 73 4.65 1.52 7.27
C LEU A 73 5.82 0.97 8.09
N CYS A 74 5.63 0.76 9.39
CA CYS A 74 6.66 0.22 10.28
C CYS A 74 6.64 -1.30 10.36
N GLU A 75 5.51 -1.94 10.00
CA GLU A 75 5.40 -3.40 9.96
C GLU A 75 6.39 -4.00 8.96
N GLU A 76 6.99 -5.13 9.35
CA GLU A 76 7.82 -5.92 8.46
C GLU A 76 6.97 -6.49 7.31
N PRO A 77 7.48 -6.51 6.06
CA PRO A 77 6.76 -7.09 4.95
C PRO A 77 6.46 -8.57 5.15
N VAL A 78 5.27 -9.00 4.74
CA VAL A 78 4.93 -10.43 4.66
C VAL A 78 5.74 -11.07 3.53
N SER A 79 6.15 -12.33 3.69
CA SER A 79 6.88 -13.06 2.64
C SER A 79 6.15 -13.00 1.29
N GLY A 80 6.85 -12.58 0.24
CA GLY A 80 6.30 -12.40 -1.11
C GLY A 80 5.48 -11.12 -1.31
N ALA A 81 5.38 -10.23 -0.31
CA ALA A 81 4.68 -8.95 -0.41
C ALA A 81 5.62 -7.77 -0.15
N ALA A 82 5.25 -6.60 -0.68
CA ALA A 82 5.96 -5.34 -0.43
C ALA A 82 5.50 -4.65 0.87
N VAL A 83 4.51 -5.21 1.57
CA VAL A 83 3.79 -4.56 2.67
C VAL A 83 3.59 -5.50 3.85
N GLY A 84 3.43 -4.91 5.04
CA GLY A 84 3.10 -5.64 6.26
C GLY A 84 1.69 -6.20 6.29
N GLN A 85 1.39 -7.00 7.31
CA GLN A 85 0.15 -7.77 7.42
C GLN A 85 -1.10 -6.87 7.47
N THR A 86 -1.05 -5.72 8.15
CA THR A 86 -2.20 -4.82 8.27
C THR A 86 -2.59 -4.23 6.91
N ILE A 87 -1.62 -3.71 6.14
CA ILE A 87 -1.88 -3.20 4.79
C ILE A 87 -2.37 -4.33 3.89
N LYS A 88 -1.72 -5.51 3.94
CA LYS A 88 -2.12 -6.67 3.13
C LYS A 88 -3.60 -7.02 3.35
N THR A 89 -4.03 -7.10 4.61
CA THR A 89 -5.42 -7.42 4.96
C THR A 89 -6.38 -6.34 4.46
N ILE A 90 -6.12 -5.06 4.74
CA ILE A 90 -7.00 -3.95 4.33
C ILE A 90 -7.11 -3.87 2.80
N VAL A 91 -5.99 -3.98 2.09
CA VAL A 91 -5.94 -3.89 0.63
C VAL A 91 -6.66 -5.09 0.01
N ALA A 92 -6.39 -6.32 0.45
CA ALA A 92 -7.06 -7.51 -0.07
C ALA A 92 -8.58 -7.42 0.12
N ASP A 93 -9.03 -7.11 1.33
CA ASP A 93 -10.44 -6.96 1.67
C ASP A 93 -11.13 -5.86 0.85
N GLN A 94 -10.46 -4.72 0.65
CA GLN A 94 -10.99 -3.64 -0.20
C GLN A 94 -11.08 -4.04 -1.68
N PHE A 95 -10.05 -4.69 -2.24
CA PHE A 95 -10.06 -5.11 -3.64
C PHE A 95 -11.00 -6.28 -3.91
N GLU A 96 -11.18 -7.19 -2.95
CA GLU A 96 -12.17 -8.26 -3.03
C GLU A 96 -13.60 -7.70 -3.08
N ARG A 97 -13.94 -6.76 -2.19
CA ARG A 97 -15.24 -6.09 -2.24
C ARG A 97 -15.48 -5.32 -3.54
N LEU A 98 -14.45 -4.64 -4.06
CA LEU A 98 -14.54 -3.94 -5.34
C LEU A 98 -14.80 -4.91 -6.49
N ARG A 99 -14.09 -6.05 -6.51
CA ARG A 99 -14.26 -7.08 -7.54
C ARG A 99 -15.63 -7.75 -7.45
N ASP A 100 -16.00 -8.23 -6.27
CA ASP A 100 -17.19 -9.06 -6.07
C ASP A 100 -18.48 -8.22 -6.07
N GLY A 101 -18.38 -6.95 -5.66
CA GLY A 101 -19.50 -5.99 -5.68
C GLY A 101 -19.70 -5.28 -7.01
N ASP A 102 -18.80 -5.44 -7.98
CA ASP A 102 -18.91 -4.81 -9.30
C ASP A 102 -19.68 -5.71 -10.28
N ARG A 103 -20.91 -5.27 -10.60
CA ARG A 103 -21.75 -5.91 -11.62
C ARG A 103 -21.08 -5.89 -13.00
N PHE A 104 -20.23 -4.89 -13.27
CA PHE A 104 -19.49 -4.71 -14.51
C PHE A 104 -18.04 -5.20 -14.41
N TRP A 105 -17.70 -5.97 -13.36
CA TRP A 105 -16.44 -6.67 -13.33
C TRP A 105 -16.30 -7.49 -14.61
N TYR A 106 -15.18 -7.36 -15.32
CA TYR A 106 -15.03 -7.92 -16.67
C TYR A 106 -15.33 -9.43 -16.72
N ALA A 107 -15.06 -10.14 -15.61
CA ALA A 107 -15.29 -11.57 -15.55
C ALA A 107 -16.77 -11.95 -15.33
N ASN A 108 -17.62 -11.02 -14.92
CA ASN A 108 -19.05 -11.22 -14.71
C ASN A 108 -19.89 -10.75 -15.92
N ASP A 109 -19.32 -9.97 -16.82
CA ASP A 109 -20.04 -9.36 -17.94
C ASP A 109 -20.28 -10.37 -19.08
N PRO A 110 -21.56 -10.69 -19.42
CA PRO A 110 -21.88 -11.61 -20.51
C PRO A 110 -21.54 -11.04 -21.90
N GLU A 111 -21.53 -9.72 -22.09
CA GLU A 111 -21.17 -9.10 -23.37
C GLU A 111 -19.68 -9.28 -23.68
N LEU A 112 -18.84 -9.40 -22.65
CA LEU A 112 -17.40 -9.62 -22.78
C LEU A 112 -17.02 -11.10 -22.87
N ALA A 113 -17.98 -12.03 -22.82
CA ALA A 113 -17.71 -13.47 -22.77
C ALA A 113 -16.85 -13.95 -23.95
N SER A 114 -17.09 -13.44 -25.17
CA SER A 114 -16.32 -13.80 -26.37
C SER A 114 -14.90 -13.21 -26.40
N MET A 115 -14.62 -12.17 -25.61
CA MET A 115 -13.32 -11.49 -25.58
C MET A 115 -12.49 -11.81 -24.34
N ARG A 116 -13.01 -12.64 -23.42
CA ARG A 116 -12.39 -12.90 -22.11
C ARG A 116 -10.94 -13.34 -22.20
N SER A 117 -10.63 -14.30 -23.08
CA SER A 117 -9.25 -14.78 -23.25
C SER A 117 -8.31 -13.69 -23.77
N GLU A 118 -8.79 -12.77 -24.61
CA GLU A 118 -8.00 -11.63 -25.07
C GLU A 118 -7.75 -10.62 -23.94
N ILE A 119 -8.78 -10.35 -23.13
CA ILE A 119 -8.67 -9.48 -21.95
C ILE A 119 -7.64 -10.05 -20.96
N GLU A 120 -7.75 -11.34 -20.61
CA GLU A 120 -6.87 -11.99 -19.63
C GLU A 120 -5.42 -12.15 -20.12
N SER A 121 -5.20 -12.19 -21.43
CA SER A 121 -3.86 -12.24 -22.03
C SER A 121 -3.24 -10.87 -22.27
N THR A 122 -4.00 -9.79 -22.14
CA THR A 122 -3.49 -8.42 -22.32
C THR A 122 -2.72 -7.95 -21.08
N ARG A 123 -1.46 -7.58 -21.27
CA ARG A 123 -0.59 -7.04 -20.22
C ARG A 123 -0.45 -5.52 -20.34
N LEU A 124 -0.05 -4.85 -19.26
CA LEU A 124 0.24 -3.40 -19.28
C LEU A 124 1.31 -3.05 -20.33
N ILE A 125 2.31 -3.91 -20.52
CA ILE A 125 3.34 -3.69 -21.54
C ILE A 125 2.75 -3.68 -22.96
N ASP A 126 1.75 -4.51 -23.26
CA ASP A 126 1.12 -4.56 -24.57
C ASP A 126 0.36 -3.25 -24.85
N VAL A 127 -0.26 -2.68 -23.83
CA VAL A 127 -0.91 -1.35 -23.91
C VAL A 127 0.12 -0.25 -24.17
N ILE A 128 1.26 -0.26 -23.48
CA ILE A 128 2.32 0.74 -23.68
C ILE A 128 2.87 0.66 -25.11
N ARG A 129 3.19 -0.56 -25.59
CA ARG A 129 3.72 -0.79 -26.95
C ARG A 129 2.76 -0.32 -28.05
N ARG A 130 1.44 -0.47 -27.84
CA ARG A 130 0.42 0.01 -28.79
C ARG A 130 0.30 1.53 -28.85
N ASN A 131 0.76 2.25 -27.83
CA ASN A 131 0.49 3.68 -27.66
C ASN A 131 1.76 4.56 -27.58
N THR A 132 2.95 3.98 -27.68
CA THR A 132 4.21 4.70 -27.51
C THR A 132 5.30 4.14 -28.43
N SER A 133 6.37 4.91 -28.64
CA SER A 133 7.55 4.48 -29.38
C SER A 133 8.62 3.81 -28.50
N ILE A 134 8.41 3.70 -27.19
CA ILE A 134 9.40 3.14 -26.23
C ILE A 134 9.29 1.62 -26.08
N ALA A 135 8.72 0.95 -27.08
CA ALA A 135 8.30 -0.44 -27.01
C ALA A 135 9.43 -1.43 -26.68
N ASP A 136 10.65 -1.12 -27.13
CA ASP A 136 11.84 -1.96 -26.99
C ASP A 136 12.71 -1.59 -25.77
N GLU A 137 12.34 -0.53 -25.04
CA GLU A 137 13.09 -0.04 -23.87
C GLU A 137 12.59 -0.63 -22.54
N LEU A 138 11.47 -1.35 -22.57
CA LEU A 138 10.76 -1.80 -21.38
C LEU A 138 10.72 -3.32 -21.26
N ASP A 139 10.92 -3.80 -20.04
CA ASP A 139 10.70 -5.18 -19.66
C ASP A 139 9.23 -5.57 -19.78
N ASP A 140 9.00 -6.86 -19.95
CA ASP A 140 7.68 -7.48 -20.04
C ASP A 140 6.85 -7.39 -18.74
N THR A 141 7.47 -6.97 -17.63
CA THR A 141 6.82 -6.77 -16.31
C THR A 141 7.06 -5.34 -15.79
N PRO A 142 6.32 -4.33 -16.29
CA PRO A 142 6.59 -2.92 -16.01
C PRO A 142 6.26 -2.45 -14.58
N PHE A 143 5.91 -3.37 -13.68
CA PHE A 143 5.54 -3.07 -12.29
C PHE A 143 6.73 -2.98 -11.34
N PHE A 144 7.85 -3.61 -11.71
CA PHE A 144 9.06 -3.66 -10.89
C PHE A 144 10.24 -3.17 -11.73
N GLY A 145 10.94 -2.15 -11.25
CA GLY A 145 12.21 -1.77 -11.85
C GLY A 145 13.26 -2.83 -11.52
N HIS A 146 13.92 -3.39 -12.52
CA HIS A 146 15.17 -4.11 -12.29
C HIS A 146 16.18 -3.13 -11.70
N LYS A 147 16.67 -3.39 -10.49
CA LYS A 147 17.92 -2.78 -10.04
C LYS A 147 19.04 -3.45 -10.81
N SER A 148 19.35 -2.94 -12.00
CA SER A 148 20.59 -3.26 -12.69
C SER A 148 21.77 -2.83 -11.79
N GLY A 149 22.48 -3.80 -11.22
CA GLY A 149 23.85 -3.68 -10.73
C GLY A 149 24.28 -2.35 -10.09
N ARG A 150 23.72 -2.01 -8.92
CA ARG A 150 24.50 -1.30 -7.91
C ARG A 150 24.96 -2.33 -6.87
N PRO A 151 26.23 -2.31 -6.44
CA PRO A 151 26.72 -3.19 -5.38
C PRO A 151 25.86 -3.06 -4.11
#